data_AF-A0A3R7TN47-F1
#
_entry.id   AF-A0A3R7TN47-F1
#
_cell.length_a   1.000
_cell.length_b   1.000
_cell.length_c   1.000
_cell.angle_alpha   90.00
_cell.angle_beta   90.00
_cell.angle_gamma   90.00
#
_symmetry.space_group_name_H-M   'P 1'
#
loop_
_entity.id
_entity.type
_entity.pdbx_description
1 polymer ?
#
loop_
_entity_poly.entity_id
_entity_poly.type
_entity_poly.pdbx_seq_one_letter_code
_entity_poly.pdbx_strand_id
1 'polypeptide(L)'
;KFIKVCVAYNYMGQEVTHLPYDLNQSLLNPVYVTLEGWEEDISNITSKDEIPSQFNKFISFLENELKVPVSIISIGPDRSQTIFR
;
A
#
# COMPACT_ATOMS: atom_id res chain seq x y z
N LYS A 1 14.49 -4.34 0.78
CA LYS A 1 13.96 -2.95 0.62
C LYS A 1 12.90 -2.66 1.68
N PHE A 2 12.59 -1.38 1.95
CA PHE A 2 11.49 -0.98 2.83
C PHE A 2 10.50 -0.07 2.10
N ILE A 3 9.22 -0.19 2.43
CA ILE A 3 8.13 0.63 1.89
C ILE A 3 7.55 1.44 3.05
N LYS A 4 7.44 2.76 2.85
CA LYS A 4 6.77 3.64 3.81
C LYS A 4 5.33 3.89 3.34
N VAL A 5 4.36 3.62 4.20
CA VAL A 5 2.93 3.88 3.94
C VAL A 5 2.43 4.93 4.91
N CYS A 6 1.86 6.01 4.38
CA CYS A 6 1.27 7.06 5.19
C CYS A 6 -0.07 6.56 5.74
N VAL A 7 -0.21 6.51 7.06
CA VAL A 7 -1.42 6.01 7.74
C VAL A 7 -2.21 7.11 8.44
N ALA A 8 -1.56 8.23 8.71
CA ALA A 8 -2.16 9.40 9.35
C ALA A 8 -1.36 10.65 9.01
N TYR A 9 -1.87 11.80 9.44
CA TYR A 9 -1.21 13.09 9.37
C TYR A 9 -1.18 13.71 10.76
N ASN A 10 -0.03 14.24 11.16
CA ASN A 10 0.01 15.24 12.21
C ASN A 10 -0.32 16.60 11.58
N TYR A 11 -1.55 17.06 11.81
CA TYR A 11 -2.08 18.30 11.31
C TYR A 11 -2.22 19.30 12.47
N MET A 12 -1.43 20.37 12.44
CA MET A 12 -1.39 21.39 13.51
C MET A 12 -1.21 20.83 14.93
N GLY A 13 -0.43 19.75 15.09
CA GLY A 13 -0.19 19.10 16.38
C GLY A 13 -1.22 18.05 16.78
N GLN A 14 -2.25 17.82 15.96
CA GLN A 14 -3.25 16.76 16.17
C GLN A 14 -3.10 15.66 15.12
N GLU A 15 -3.19 14.41 15.54
CA GLU A 15 -3.20 13.29 14.61
C GLU A 15 -4.60 13.12 13.98
N VAL A 16 -4.64 13.02 12.66
CA VAL A 16 -5.86 12.80 11.87
C VAL A 16 -5.64 11.70 10.83
N THR A 17 -6.65 10.85 10.65
CA THR A 17 -6.63 9.71 9.71
C THR A 17 -7.40 9.98 8.41
N HIS A 18 -7.97 11.17 8.27
CA HIS A 18 -8.58 11.65 7.03
C HIS A 18 -7.63 12.64 6.36
N LEU A 19 -7.77 12.79 5.04
CA LEU A 19 -7.04 13.82 4.31
C LEU A 19 -7.53 15.22 4.74
N PRO A 20 -6.65 16.09 5.30
CA PRO A 20 -7.06 17.43 5.71
C PRO A 20 -7.44 18.31 4.52
N TYR A 21 -8.26 19.34 4.78
CA TYR A 21 -8.71 20.26 3.73
C TYR A 21 -7.58 21.16 3.21
N ASP A 22 -6.73 21.66 4.11
CA ASP A 22 -5.55 22.44 3.75
C ASP A 22 -4.32 21.52 3.72
N LEU A 23 -3.72 21.41 2.54
CA LEU A 23 -2.54 20.57 2.26
C LEU A 23 -1.23 21.35 2.31
N ASN A 24 -1.22 22.55 2.90
CA ASN A 24 0.02 23.28 3.13
C ASN A 24 0.99 22.43 3.96
N GLN A 25 2.15 22.14 3.38
CA GLN A 25 3.19 21.29 3.97
C GLN A 25 3.69 21.78 5.33
N SER A 26 3.60 23.08 5.61
CA SER A 26 3.99 23.64 6.91
C SER A 26 3.06 23.21 8.05
N LEU A 27 1.83 22.80 7.74
CA LEU A 27 0.79 22.43 8.71
C LEU A 27 0.59 20.92 8.82
N LEU A 28 1.18 20.14 7.92
CA LEU A 28 0.86 18.73 7.70
C LEU A 28 2.13 17.89 7.61
N ASN A 29 2.30 16.97 8.57
CA ASN A 29 3.39 16.02 8.57
C ASN A 29 2.84 14.58 8.45
N PRO A 30 3.18 13.82 7.40
CA PRO A 30 2.72 12.44 7.25
C PRO A 30 3.32 11.53 8.32
N VAL A 31 2.48 10.66 8.88
CA VAL A 31 2.87 9.61 9.82
C VAL A 31 2.98 8.30 9.04
N TYR A 32 4.18 7.71 9.02
CA TYR A 32 4.48 6.53 8.22
C TYR A 32 4.61 5.27 9.07
N VAL A 33 4.00 4.19 8.59
CA VAL A 33 4.40 2.82 8.95
C VAL A 33 5.44 2.33 7.94
N THR A 34 6.46 1.63 8.42
CA THR A 34 7.50 1.04 7.57
C THR A 34 7.26 -0.46 7.47
N LEU A 35 7.13 -0.96 6.25
CA LEU A 35 6.92 -2.37 5.93
C LEU A 35 8.14 -2.93 5.19
N GLU A 36 8.41 -4.21 5.38
CA GLU A 36 9.37 -4.93 4.55
C GLU A 36 8.84 -5.01 3.12
N GLY A 37 9.65 -4.57 2.16
CA GLY A 37 9.38 -4.80 0.75
C GLY A 37 9.81 -6.19 0.30
N TRP A 38 9.58 -6.48 -0.97
CA TRP A 38 10.05 -7.68 -1.65
C TRP A 38 11.22 -7.35 -2.59
N GLU A 39 12.08 -8.33 -2.85
CA GLU A 39 13.15 -8.24 -3.85
C GLU A 39 12.85 -9.09 -5.09
N GLU A 40 11.90 -10.00 -4.96
CA GLU A 40 11.44 -10.92 -6.00
C GLU A 40 10.78 -10.17 -7.16
N ASP A 41 11.09 -10.58 -8.39
CA ASP A 41 10.42 -10.07 -9.58
C ASP A 41 8.99 -10.62 -9.64
N ILE A 42 8.02 -9.71 -9.58
CA ILE A 42 6.58 -10.03 -9.63
C ILE A 42 6.00 -9.84 -11.02
N SER A 43 6.78 -9.50 -12.05
CA SER A 43 6.26 -9.22 -13.39
C SER A 43 5.69 -10.45 -14.11
N ASN A 44 6.06 -11.67 -13.69
CA ASN A 44 5.68 -12.92 -14.34
C ASN A 44 4.64 -13.75 -13.57
N ILE A 45 4.17 -13.28 -12.40
CA ILE A 45 3.17 -14.03 -11.63
C ILE A 45 1.82 -13.96 -12.33
N THR A 46 1.10 -15.08 -12.39
CA THR A 46 -0.18 -15.16 -13.10
C THR A 46 -1.36 -15.54 -12.22
N SER A 47 -1.07 -15.92 -10.96
CA SER A 47 -2.08 -16.35 -10.00
C SER A 47 -1.79 -15.81 -8.60
N LYS A 48 -2.83 -15.82 -7.74
CA LYS A 48 -2.73 -15.38 -6.34
C LYS A 48 -1.75 -16.22 -5.53
N ASP A 49 -1.65 -17.51 -5.85
CA ASP A 49 -0.81 -18.48 -5.12
C ASP A 49 0.69 -18.28 -5.38
N GLU A 50 1.03 -17.57 -6.46
CA GLU A 50 2.40 -17.19 -6.82
C GLU A 50 2.85 -15.89 -6.14
N ILE A 51 1.95 -15.17 -5.45
CA ILE A 51 2.29 -13.89 -4.81
C ILE A 51 3.33 -14.14 -3.69
N PRO A 52 4.50 -13.48 -3.73
CA PRO A 52 5.50 -13.60 -2.67
C PRO A 52 4.94 -13.20 -1.30
N SER A 53 5.39 -13.88 -0.25
CA SER A 53 4.90 -13.68 1.12
C SER A 53 4.92 -12.21 1.55
N GLN A 54 6.02 -11.49 1.28
CA GLN A 54 6.13 -10.08 1.66
C GLN A 54 5.18 -9.18 0.86
N PHE A 55 4.97 -9.46 -0.43
CA PHE A 55 4.00 -8.73 -1.22
C PHE A 55 2.56 -9.01 -0.72
N ASN A 56 2.24 -10.25 -0.36
CA ASN A 56 0.94 -10.59 0.20
C ASN A 56 0.70 -9.93 1.58
N LYS A 57 1.74 -9.79 2.42
CA LYS A 57 1.64 -9.03 3.68
C LYS A 57 1.37 -7.55 3.44
N PHE A 58 2.00 -6.95 2.43
CA PHE A 58 1.73 -5.57 2.04
C PHE A 58 0.27 -5.39 1.59
N ILE A 59 -0.25 -6.29 0.75
CA ILE A 59 -1.67 -6.28 0.33
C ILE A 59 -2.59 -6.42 1.56
N SER A 60 -2.29 -7.38 2.44
CA SER A 60 -3.09 -7.61 3.67
C SER A 60 -3.07 -6.39 4.60
N PHE A 61 -1.95 -5.66 4.66
CA PHE A 61 -1.85 -4.40 5.40
C PHE A 61 -2.82 -3.36 4.81
N LEU A 62 -2.82 -3.17 3.50
CA LEU A 62 -3.75 -2.24 2.84
C LEU A 62 -5.22 -2.61 3.08
N GLU A 63 -5.57 -3.89 2.95
CA GLU A 63 -6.94 -4.38 3.21
C GLU A 63 -7.36 -4.10 4.67
N ASN A 64 -6.44 -4.26 5.62
CA ASN A 64 -6.68 -3.98 7.04
C ASN A 64 -6.84 -2.49 7.33
N GLU A 65 -6.03 -1.62 6.71
CA GLU A 65 -6.14 -0.16 6.90
C GLU A 65 -7.42 0.39 6.23
N LEU A 66 -7.73 -0.08 5.02
CA LEU A 66 -8.86 0.41 4.23
C LEU A 66 -10.20 -0.26 4.58
N LYS A 67 -10.16 -1.39 5.29
CA LYS A 67 -11.35 -2.23 5.60
C LYS A 67 -12.10 -2.71 4.35
N VAL A 68 -11.39 -2.88 3.25
CA VAL A 68 -11.93 -3.29 1.95
C VAL A 68 -10.96 -4.28 1.28
N PRO A 69 -11.46 -5.39 0.71
CA PRO A 69 -10.60 -6.36 0.04
C PRO A 69 -10.05 -5.82 -1.29
N VAL A 70 -8.83 -6.24 -1.63
CA VAL A 70 -8.20 -5.98 -2.93
C VAL A 70 -8.53 -7.14 -3.87
N SER A 71 -9.42 -6.90 -4.83
CA SER A 71 -9.88 -7.94 -5.78
C SER A 71 -9.01 -8.07 -7.03
N ILE A 72 -8.30 -7.01 -7.42
CA ILE A 72 -7.52 -6.95 -8.66
C ILE A 72 -6.16 -6.32 -8.39
N ILE A 73 -5.10 -6.94 -8.89
CA ILE A 73 -3.73 -6.42 -8.83
C ILE A 73 -3.14 -6.42 -10.23
N SER A 74 -2.76 -5.24 -10.73
CA SER A 74 -2.01 -5.10 -11.98
C SER A 74 -0.52 -4.98 -11.66
N ILE A 75 0.28 -5.87 -12.25
CA ILE A 75 1.73 -6.01 -12.03
C ILE A 75 2.55 -5.65 -13.28
N GLY A 76 1.89 -5.24 -14.36
CA GLY A 76 2.52 -4.88 -15.62
C GLY A 76 1.51 -4.46 -16.70
N PRO A 77 2.00 -4.06 -17.89
CA PRO A 77 1.18 -3.53 -18.97
C PRO A 77 0.31 -4.57 -19.68
N ASP A 78 0.69 -5.86 -19.66
CA ASP A 78 -0.02 -6.90 -20.38
C ASP A 78 -1.30 -7.34 -19.66
N ARG A 79 -2.32 -7.77 -20.41
CA ARG A 79 -3.57 -8.25 -19.81
C ARG A 79 -3.39 -9.48 -18.92
N SER A 80 -2.42 -10.34 -19.26
CA SER A 80 -2.03 -11.50 -18.45
C SER A 80 -1.36 -11.11 -17.14
N GLN A 81 -0.84 -9.88 -17.03
CA GLN A 81 -0.22 -9.31 -15.82
C GLN A 81 -1.27 -8.66 -14.91
N THR A 82 -2.40 -9.34 -14.76
CA THR A 82 -3.52 -8.96 -13.89
C THR A 82 -3.93 -10.16 -13.04
N ILE A 83 -3.82 -10.03 -11.72
CA ILE A 83 -4.16 -11.07 -10.77
C ILE A 83 -5.55 -10.78 -10.18
N PHE A 84 -6.42 -11.78 -10.19
CA PHE A 84 -7.72 -11.74 -9.52
C PHE A 84 -7.61 -12.48 -8.17
N ARG A 85 -8.17 -11.89 -7.10
CA ARG A 85 -8.02 -12.36 -5.70
C ARG A 85 -9.30 -12.79 -5.02
#